data_AF-A0A8J5JB16-F1
#
_entry.id   AF-A0A8J5JB16-F1
#
_cell.length_a   1.000
_cell.length_b   1.000
_cell.length_c   1.000
_cell.angle_alpha   90.00
_cell.angle_beta   90.00
_cell.angle_gamma   90.00
#
_symmetry.space_group_name_H-M   'P 1'
#
loop_
_entity.id
_entity.type
_entity.pdbx_description
1 polymer ?
#
loop_
_entity_poly.entity_id
_entity_poly.type
_entity_poly.pdbx_seq_one_letter_code
_entity_poly.pdbx_strand_id
1 'polypeptide(L)'
;MKVMADVKCHLRELETQVAGLNPPSNPVNLGNTGLLSLDPSPDKLPLYYQLLDCYTWMEKVHCYSTIMHSLFSGNNLKRSSISLPYSAKRRRPASLNHNVPQQQVDMLIQGVNQMFQDMTLNISRPFGNNAVVQVTLGRVLRAVVTFKGILIEWVVVRAYNEPLLDEDGKVDLYTPSQYKVFQKVTDNANAAMLNFCSPGFSDLSIRSFFTWLHSFVSLFTDVCKRCSNHLHNHMPPTWREFRTLDPVHEECKA
;
A
#
# COMPACT_ATOMS: atom_id res chain seq x y z
N MET A 1 -34.07 37.91 -55.04
CA MET A 1 -33.20 37.28 -56.05
C MET A 1 -32.02 38.14 -56.51
N LYS A 2 -32.13 39.48 -56.62
CA LYS A 2 -30.99 40.33 -57.07
C LYS A 2 -29.76 40.27 -56.16
N VAL A 3 -29.94 40.26 -54.83
CA VAL A 3 -28.82 40.23 -53.86
C VAL A 3 -27.98 38.95 -53.95
N MET A 4 -28.59 37.79 -54.18
CA MET A 4 -27.86 36.52 -54.32
C MET A 4 -27.04 36.43 -55.60
N ALA A 5 -27.54 37.04 -56.69
CA ALA A 5 -26.80 37.12 -57.95
C ALA A 5 -25.58 38.05 -57.80
N ASP A 6 -25.76 39.15 -57.07
CA ASP A 6 -24.70 40.11 -56.78
C ASP A 6 -23.60 39.51 -55.90
N VAL A 7 -23.98 38.78 -54.84
CA VAL A 7 -23.03 38.04 -53.99
C VAL A 7 -22.28 36.97 -54.78
N LYS A 8 -22.94 36.26 -55.71
CA LYS A 8 -22.28 35.31 -56.61
C LYS A 8 -21.28 35.97 -57.54
N CYS A 9 -21.57 37.19 -58.01
CA CYS A 9 -20.68 37.92 -58.90
C CYS A 9 -19.42 38.37 -58.14
N HIS A 10 -19.60 38.96 -56.96
CA HIS A 10 -18.48 39.35 -56.10
C HIS A 10 -17.65 38.15 -55.64
N LEU A 11 -18.26 37.00 -55.34
CA LEU A 11 -17.53 35.76 -55.01
C LEU A 11 -16.66 35.29 -56.16
N ARG A 12 -17.21 35.30 -57.38
CA ARG A 12 -16.50 34.86 -58.58
C ARG A 12 -15.35 35.80 -58.94
N GLU A 13 -15.56 37.10 -58.75
CA GLU A 13 -14.55 38.14 -58.96
C GLU A 13 -13.40 38.02 -57.94
N LEU A 14 -13.74 37.72 -56.69
CA LEU A 14 -12.79 37.48 -55.60
C LEU A 14 -11.99 36.18 -55.83
N GLU A 15 -12.63 35.11 -56.31
CA GLU A 15 -11.94 33.88 -56.74
C GLU A 15 -10.93 34.14 -57.86
N THR A 16 -11.29 34.94 -58.88
CA THR A 16 -10.33 35.34 -59.94
C THR A 16 -9.18 36.19 -59.42
N GLN A 17 -9.42 37.09 -58.45
CA GLN A 17 -8.35 37.88 -57.85
C GLN A 17 -7.43 37.04 -56.97
N VAL A 18 -7.98 36.07 -56.23
CA VAL A 18 -7.21 35.13 -55.40
C VAL A 18 -6.37 34.18 -56.26
N ALA A 19 -6.88 33.73 -57.40
CA ALA A 19 -6.12 32.93 -58.36
C ALA A 19 -4.97 33.71 -59.02
N GLY A 20 -5.05 35.05 -59.05
CA GLY A 20 -3.97 35.94 -59.51
C GLY A 20 -2.91 36.25 -58.45
N LEU A 21 -3.13 35.89 -57.19
CA LEU A 21 -2.13 36.01 -56.14
C LEU A 21 -1.13 34.86 -56.27
N ASN A 22 0.10 35.17 -56.67
CA ASN A 22 1.18 34.18 -56.63
C ASN A 22 1.38 33.71 -55.19
N PRO A 23 1.48 32.39 -54.93
CA PRO A 23 1.83 31.90 -53.61
C PRO A 23 3.18 32.51 -53.20
N PRO A 24 3.31 33.05 -51.98
CA PRO A 24 4.58 33.59 -51.52
C PRO A 24 5.64 32.50 -51.63
N SER A 25 6.71 32.79 -52.37
CA SER A 25 7.80 31.85 -52.69
C SER A 25 8.59 31.41 -51.46
N ASN A 26 8.41 32.09 -50.32
CA ASN A 26 8.91 31.69 -49.02
C ASN A 26 7.77 31.40 -48.05
N PRO A 27 7.93 30.41 -47.15
CA PRO A 27 6.94 30.12 -46.12
C PRO A 27 6.69 31.38 -45.29
N VAL A 28 5.46 31.88 -45.32
CA VAL A 28 5.03 33.00 -44.48
C VAL A 28 5.14 32.53 -43.04
N ASN A 29 6.12 33.06 -42.31
CA ASN A 29 6.31 32.76 -40.91
C ASN A 29 5.19 33.43 -40.11
N LEU A 30 4.08 32.69 -39.94
CA LEU A 30 2.91 33.09 -39.17
C LEU A 30 3.17 33.05 -37.65
N GLY A 31 4.42 32.88 -37.21
CA GLY A 31 4.78 32.81 -35.79
C GLY A 31 3.85 31.86 -35.00
N ASN A 32 3.33 32.35 -33.88
CA ASN A 32 2.44 31.58 -33.01
C ASN A 32 1.01 31.45 -33.56
N THR A 33 0.56 32.31 -34.49
CA THR A 33 -0.81 32.22 -35.02
C THR A 33 -0.96 31.10 -36.05
N GLY A 34 0.14 30.61 -36.63
CA GLY A 34 0.14 29.38 -37.45
C GLY A 34 -0.19 28.10 -36.64
N LEU A 35 0.04 28.12 -35.32
CA LEU A 35 -0.23 26.98 -34.44
C LEU A 35 -1.73 26.75 -34.18
N LEU A 36 -2.59 27.75 -34.44
CA LEU A 36 -4.05 27.59 -34.31
C LEU A 36 -4.62 26.60 -35.33
N SER A 37 -3.90 26.33 -36.43
CA SER A 37 -4.27 25.28 -37.40
C SER A 37 -3.96 23.86 -36.92
N LEU A 38 -3.16 23.74 -35.84
CA LEU A 38 -2.84 22.47 -35.19
C LEU A 38 -3.85 22.14 -34.08
N ASP A 39 -4.74 23.06 -33.71
CA ASP A 39 -5.80 22.76 -32.77
C ASP A 39 -6.75 21.74 -33.42
N PRO A 40 -6.93 20.55 -32.82
CA PRO A 40 -7.86 19.57 -33.36
C PRO A 40 -9.26 20.20 -33.38
N SER A 41 -9.94 20.07 -34.52
CA SER A 41 -11.36 20.44 -34.67
C SER A 41 -12.15 19.85 -33.48
N PRO A 42 -13.12 20.58 -32.89
CA PRO A 42 -13.84 20.15 -31.68
C PRO A 42 -14.44 18.74 -31.79
N ASP A 43 -14.76 18.28 -33.00
CA ASP A 43 -15.27 16.93 -33.28
C ASP A 43 -14.24 15.79 -33.12
N LYS A 44 -12.94 16.11 -33.05
CA LYS A 44 -11.84 15.15 -32.90
C LYS A 44 -11.32 15.05 -31.47
N LEU A 45 -11.75 15.92 -30.56
CA LEU A 45 -11.40 15.80 -29.15
C LEU A 45 -12.32 14.77 -28.48
N PRO A 46 -11.79 13.71 -27.84
CA PRO A 46 -12.59 12.76 -27.07
C PRO A 46 -13.01 13.35 -25.71
N LEU A 47 -13.34 14.64 -25.68
CA LEU A 47 -13.63 15.40 -24.46
C LEU A 47 -14.82 14.80 -23.71
N TYR A 48 -15.84 14.32 -24.44
CA TYR A 48 -17.00 13.67 -23.84
C TYR A 48 -16.61 12.43 -23.02
N TYR A 49 -15.82 11.53 -23.60
CA TYR A 49 -15.39 10.30 -22.93
C TYR A 49 -14.44 10.61 -21.76
N GLN A 50 -13.51 11.55 -21.94
CA GLN A 50 -12.61 11.98 -20.86
C GLN A 50 -13.35 12.63 -19.70
N LEU A 51 -14.39 13.41 -19.97
CA LEU A 51 -15.22 14.03 -18.95
C LEU A 51 -16.06 12.99 -18.21
N LEU A 52 -16.59 12.01 -18.93
CA LEU A 52 -17.33 10.89 -18.37
C LEU A 52 -16.42 10.03 -17.45
N ASP A 53 -15.20 9.73 -17.89
CA ASP A 53 -14.20 9.02 -17.08
C ASP A 53 -13.84 9.82 -15.82
N CYS A 54 -13.63 11.13 -15.95
CA CYS A 54 -13.40 12.01 -14.80
C CYS A 54 -14.58 11.97 -13.81
N TYR A 55 -15.81 11.99 -14.31
CA TYR A 55 -17.02 12.00 -13.48
C TYR A 55 -17.18 10.66 -12.73
N THR A 56 -17.04 9.54 -13.44
CA THR A 56 -17.12 8.20 -12.82
C THR A 56 -16.00 7.98 -11.79
N TRP A 57 -14.80 8.50 -12.05
CA TRP A 57 -13.71 8.48 -11.08
C TRP A 57 -14.03 9.32 -9.84
N MET A 58 -14.54 10.53 -10.04
CA MET A 58 -14.91 11.44 -8.95
C MET A 58 -16.01 10.84 -8.06
N GLU A 59 -17.00 10.18 -8.66
CA GLU A 59 -18.06 9.48 -7.93
C GLU A 59 -17.51 8.33 -7.08
N LYS A 60 -16.59 7.52 -7.61
CA LYS A 60 -15.90 6.46 -6.84
C LYS A 60 -15.12 7.04 -5.66
N VAL A 61 -14.34 8.10 -5.89
CA VAL A 61 -13.57 8.78 -4.84
C VAL A 61 -14.49 9.33 -3.75
N HIS A 62 -15.60 9.98 -4.13
CA HIS A 62 -16.57 10.50 -3.18
C HIS A 62 -17.20 9.38 -2.35
N CYS A 63 -17.55 8.26 -2.97
CA CYS A 63 -18.09 7.09 -2.28
C CYS A 63 -17.09 6.53 -1.25
N TYR A 64 -15.85 6.27 -1.65
CA TYR A 64 -14.80 5.80 -0.73
C TYR A 64 -14.50 6.79 0.37
N SER A 65 -14.44 8.09 0.06
CA SER A 65 -14.24 9.14 1.06
C SER A 65 -15.40 9.19 2.05
N THR A 66 -16.63 8.97 1.61
CA THR A 66 -17.81 8.93 2.48
C THR A 66 -17.77 7.72 3.42
N ILE A 67 -17.41 6.54 2.90
CA ILE A 67 -17.21 5.32 3.71
C ILE A 67 -16.06 5.51 4.70
N MET A 68 -14.94 6.07 4.27
CA MET A 68 -13.81 6.38 5.15
C MET A 68 -14.19 7.42 6.20
N HIS A 69 -14.96 8.44 5.83
CA HIS A 69 -15.46 9.45 6.76
C HIS A 69 -16.40 8.84 7.81
N SER A 70 -17.28 7.91 7.44
CA SER A 70 -18.13 7.23 8.42
C SER A 70 -17.32 6.31 9.33
N LEU A 71 -16.31 5.61 8.81
CA LEU A 71 -15.37 4.81 9.60
C LEU A 71 -14.52 5.68 10.54
N PHE A 72 -14.04 6.84 10.09
CA PHE A 72 -13.26 7.77 10.90
C PHE A 72 -14.10 8.61 11.88
N SER A 73 -15.36 8.87 11.56
CA SER A 73 -16.31 9.55 12.44
C SER A 73 -16.85 8.60 13.52
N GLY A 74 -17.07 7.33 13.18
CA GLY A 74 -17.46 6.27 14.11
C GLY A 74 -16.32 5.79 15.01
N ASN A 75 -15.08 5.81 14.52
CA ASN A 75 -13.91 5.57 15.37
C ASN A 75 -13.51 6.87 16.07
N ASN A 76 -13.64 6.87 17.39
CA ASN A 76 -12.97 7.80 18.29
C ASN A 76 -11.45 7.60 18.22
N LEU A 77 -10.80 7.88 17.08
CA LEU A 77 -9.48 8.49 17.11
C LEU A 77 -9.66 9.85 17.77
N LYS A 78 -9.78 9.83 19.10
CA LYS A 78 -9.56 11.00 19.94
C LYS A 78 -8.16 11.49 19.60
N ARG A 79 -8.09 12.38 18.61
CA ARG A 79 -6.96 13.27 18.43
C ARG A 79 -6.87 14.02 19.74
N SER A 80 -5.90 13.62 20.55
CA SER A 80 -5.49 14.22 21.82
C SER A 80 -6.45 14.13 23.01
N SER A 81 -5.82 13.86 24.15
CA SER A 81 -6.33 13.93 25.52
C SER A 81 -7.34 12.86 25.95
N ILE A 82 -6.76 11.76 26.43
CA ILE A 82 -7.08 11.39 27.81
C ILE A 82 -7.03 12.68 28.65
N SER A 83 -8.19 13.21 29.02
CA SER A 83 -8.33 14.22 30.06
C SER A 83 -8.14 13.52 31.42
N LEU A 84 -6.90 13.09 31.70
CA LEU A 84 -6.46 12.85 33.06
C LEU A 84 -6.15 14.22 33.68
N PRO A 85 -6.58 14.51 34.92
CA PRO A 85 -6.44 15.81 35.55
C PRO A 85 -5.02 16.03 36.09
N TYR A 86 -4.00 15.91 35.24
CA TYR A 86 -2.61 16.19 35.62
C TYR A 86 -1.95 17.21 34.67
N SER A 87 -1.82 18.42 35.22
CA SER A 87 -0.90 19.53 34.91
C SER A 87 -0.19 19.55 33.54
N ALA A 88 -0.50 20.59 32.76
CA ALA A 88 0.05 20.89 31.43
C ALA A 88 1.57 21.17 31.38
N LYS A 89 2.30 21.19 32.50
CA LYS A 89 3.76 21.48 32.53
C LYS A 89 4.66 20.26 32.34
N ARG A 90 4.12 19.05 32.13
CA ARG A 90 4.93 17.82 32.03
C ARG A 90 4.60 16.93 30.82
N ARG A 91 4.24 17.53 29.68
CA ARG A 91 4.13 16.77 28.42
C ARG A 91 5.53 16.47 27.88
N ARG A 92 6.01 15.23 28.07
CA ARG A 92 7.01 14.67 27.14
C ARG A 92 6.32 14.55 25.78
N PRO A 93 6.92 15.03 24.67
CA PRO A 93 6.37 14.78 23.34
C PRO A 93 6.21 13.27 23.16
N ALA A 94 5.06 12.85 22.63
CA ALA A 94 4.83 11.44 22.29
C ALA A 94 6.00 10.97 21.43
N SER A 95 6.69 9.90 21.85
CA SER A 95 7.81 9.36 21.07
C SER A 95 7.32 9.04 19.68
N LEU A 96 7.88 9.71 18.68
CA LEU A 96 7.57 9.40 17.28
C LEU A 96 8.10 7.99 17.02
N ASN A 97 7.18 7.03 16.89
CA ASN A 97 7.53 5.61 16.73
C ASN A 97 8.44 5.33 15.52
N HIS A 98 8.52 6.27 14.56
CA HIS A 98 9.38 6.20 13.38
C HIS A 98 10.79 6.76 13.56
N ASN A 99 11.05 7.55 14.62
CA ASN A 99 12.34 8.21 14.86
C ASN A 99 12.83 7.87 16.27
N VAL A 100 13.21 6.62 16.43
CA VAL A 100 13.65 6.03 17.70
C VAL A 100 15.13 5.67 17.60
N PRO A 101 15.93 5.89 18.67
CA PRO A 101 17.32 5.45 18.71
C PRO A 101 17.47 3.95 18.45
N GLN A 102 18.50 3.56 17.70
CA GLN A 102 18.75 2.18 17.29
C GLN A 102 18.85 1.22 18.49
N GLN A 103 19.49 1.66 19.58
CA GLN A 103 19.65 0.87 20.81
C GLN A 103 18.31 0.45 21.43
N GLN A 104 17.28 1.30 21.35
CA GLN A 104 15.97 0.98 21.92
C GLN A 104 15.25 -0.09 21.10
N VAL A 105 15.41 -0.08 19.78
CA VAL A 105 14.90 -1.12 18.88
C VAL A 105 15.59 -2.45 19.17
N ASP A 106 16.92 -2.43 19.33
CA ASP A 106 17.70 -3.64 19.61
C ASP A 106 17.35 -4.23 20.98
N MET A 107 17.22 -3.41 22.03
CA MET A 107 16.79 -3.86 23.35
C MET A 107 15.40 -4.51 23.32
N LEU A 108 14.47 -3.94 22.56
CA LEU A 108 13.11 -4.45 22.45
C LEU A 108 13.10 -5.81 21.74
N ILE A 109 13.82 -5.92 20.62
CA ILE A 109 13.92 -7.18 19.86
C ILE A 109 14.64 -8.25 20.70
N GLN A 110 15.70 -7.91 21.44
CA GLN A 110 16.36 -8.82 22.37
C GLN A 110 15.40 -9.28 23.48
N GLY A 111 14.57 -8.37 24.00
CA GLY A 111 13.53 -8.71 24.97
C GLY A 111 12.52 -9.72 24.40
N VAL A 112 12.08 -9.54 23.16
CA VAL A 112 11.18 -10.49 22.48
C VAL A 112 11.90 -11.84 22.24
N ASN A 113 13.17 -11.83 21.84
CA ASN A 113 13.94 -13.05 21.60
C ASN A 113 14.11 -13.90 22.88
N GLN A 114 14.12 -13.28 24.06
CA GLN A 114 14.16 -14.00 25.34
C GLN A 114 12.80 -14.57 25.75
N MET A 115 11.69 -14.07 25.20
CA MET A 115 10.34 -14.54 25.53
C MET A 115 9.99 -15.87 24.84
N PHE A 116 10.62 -16.18 23.71
CA PHE A 116 10.30 -17.33 22.89
C PHE A 116 11.53 -18.21 22.69
N GLN A 117 11.49 -19.46 23.11
CA GLN A 117 12.61 -20.40 22.96
C GLN A 117 12.71 -20.98 21.53
N ASP A 118 11.57 -21.09 20.83
CA ASP A 118 11.47 -21.70 19.50
C ASP A 118 11.54 -20.69 18.34
N MET A 119 11.70 -19.40 18.64
CA MET A 119 11.81 -18.31 17.66
C MET A 119 13.13 -17.58 17.86
N THR A 120 13.94 -17.51 16.79
CA THR A 120 15.20 -16.77 16.81
C THR A 120 15.09 -15.51 15.96
N LEU A 121 15.44 -14.35 16.52
CA LEU A 121 15.41 -13.04 15.87
C LEU A 121 16.83 -12.53 15.62
N ASN A 122 17.23 -12.40 14.35
CA ASN A 122 18.50 -11.82 13.95
C ASN A 122 18.28 -10.42 13.36
N ILE A 123 18.95 -9.42 13.91
CA ILE A 123 18.84 -8.03 13.47
C ILE A 123 19.94 -7.73 12.45
N SER A 124 19.56 -7.21 11.29
CA SER A 124 20.47 -6.73 10.25
C SER A 124 20.08 -5.31 9.84
N ARG A 125 21.05 -4.47 9.48
CA ARG A 125 20.81 -3.06 9.09
C ARG A 125 21.42 -2.78 7.71
N PRO A 126 20.86 -3.34 6.63
CA PRO A 126 21.40 -3.14 5.29
C PRO A 126 21.32 -1.69 4.81
N PHE A 127 20.38 -0.89 5.35
CA PHE A 127 20.12 0.51 4.94
C PHE A 127 20.34 1.53 6.07
N GLY A 128 21.27 1.25 6.99
CA GLY A 128 21.67 2.16 8.06
C GLY A 128 20.65 2.22 9.20
N ASN A 129 19.60 3.03 9.06
CA ASN A 129 18.70 3.34 10.18
C ASN A 129 17.52 2.36 10.33
N ASN A 130 17.02 1.82 9.21
CA ASN A 130 15.94 0.84 9.22
C ASN A 130 16.49 -0.53 9.65
N ALA A 131 15.85 -1.14 10.64
CA ALA A 131 16.21 -2.47 11.11
C ALA A 131 15.44 -3.51 10.28
N VAL A 132 16.15 -4.51 9.76
CA VAL A 132 15.59 -5.68 9.10
C VAL A 132 15.80 -6.86 10.04
N VAL A 133 14.71 -7.41 10.55
CA VAL A 133 14.73 -8.56 11.45
C VAL A 133 14.42 -9.82 10.67
N GLN A 134 15.38 -10.73 10.65
CA GLN A 134 15.21 -12.09 10.18
C GLN A 134 14.70 -12.95 11.33
N VAL A 135 13.50 -13.47 11.16
CA VAL A 135 12.82 -14.34 12.11
C VAL A 135 12.93 -15.77 11.59
N THR A 136 13.41 -16.69 12.41
CA THR A 136 13.31 -18.12 12.12
C THR A 136 12.44 -18.76 13.19
N LEU A 137 11.35 -19.40 12.77
CA LEU A 137 10.41 -20.08 13.66
C LEU A 137 10.56 -21.59 13.49
N GLY A 138 11.33 -22.21 14.39
CA GLY A 138 11.68 -23.63 14.37
C GLY A 138 12.08 -24.11 12.97
N ARG A 139 11.39 -25.15 12.49
CA ARG A 139 11.54 -25.72 11.14
C ARG A 139 10.37 -25.43 10.20
N VAL A 140 9.51 -24.47 10.57
CA VAL A 140 8.24 -24.22 9.87
C VAL A 140 8.40 -23.10 8.87
N LEU A 141 8.84 -21.93 9.32
CA LEU A 141 8.90 -20.73 8.50
C LEU A 141 10.10 -19.86 8.86
N ARG A 142 10.44 -19.02 7.90
CA ARG A 142 11.38 -17.93 8.04
C ARG A 142 10.68 -16.66 7.58
N ALA A 143 10.82 -15.56 8.31
CA ALA A 143 10.20 -14.30 7.95
C ALA A 143 11.22 -13.17 7.98
N VAL A 144 11.01 -12.19 7.11
CA VAL A 144 11.77 -10.95 7.10
C VAL A 144 10.82 -9.83 7.44
N VAL A 145 11.11 -9.13 8.53
CA VAL A 145 10.31 -8.02 9.04
C VAL A 145 11.14 -6.74 8.94
N THR A 146 10.66 -5.78 8.17
CA THR A 146 11.31 -4.48 8.01
C THR A 146 10.69 -3.47 8.97
N PHE A 147 11.54 -2.86 9.78
CA PHE A 147 11.18 -1.84 10.76
C PHE A 147 11.65 -0.46 10.32
N LYS A 148 10.78 0.52 10.56
CA LYS A 148 11.08 1.95 10.52
C LYS A 148 10.93 2.50 11.94
N GLY A 149 12.05 2.54 12.67
CA GLY A 149 12.04 2.75 14.12
C GLY A 149 11.44 1.55 14.85
N ILE A 150 10.35 1.76 15.59
CA ILE A 150 9.55 0.72 16.28
C ILE A 150 8.32 0.32 15.43
N LEU A 151 8.06 0.98 14.30
CA LEU A 151 6.95 0.60 13.43
C LEU A 151 7.37 -0.53 12.50
N ILE A 152 6.54 -1.55 12.40
CA ILE A 152 6.63 -2.57 11.36
C ILE A 152 6.06 -1.94 10.08
N GLU A 153 6.83 -1.95 9.00
CA GLU A 153 6.43 -1.38 7.70
C GLU A 153 6.09 -2.48 6.69
N TRP A 154 6.86 -3.57 6.71
CA TRP A 154 6.72 -4.64 5.74
C TRP A 154 7.10 -6.00 6.33
N VAL A 155 6.37 -7.05 5.94
CA VAL A 155 6.61 -8.43 6.35
C VAL A 155 6.57 -9.34 5.13
N VAL A 156 7.56 -10.22 5.01
CA VAL A 156 7.55 -11.33 4.04
C VAL A 156 7.79 -12.63 4.77
N VAL A 157 6.96 -13.63 4.53
CA VAL A 157 7.10 -14.97 5.10
C VAL A 157 7.49 -15.97 4.00
N ARG A 158 8.46 -16.82 4.32
CA ARG A 158 9.06 -17.85 3.48
C ARG A 158 9.05 -19.20 4.18
N ALA A 159 9.17 -20.26 3.40
CA ALA A 159 9.37 -21.59 3.94
C ALA A 159 10.74 -21.70 4.62
N TYR A 160 10.88 -22.62 5.57
CA TYR A 160 12.18 -22.88 6.21
C TYR A 160 13.28 -23.27 5.21
N ASN A 161 12.91 -23.97 4.13
CA ASN A 161 13.83 -24.45 3.10
C ASN A 161 14.21 -23.38 2.07
N GLU A 162 13.52 -22.23 2.05
CA GLU A 162 13.81 -21.16 1.11
C GLU A 162 14.95 -20.27 1.62
N PRO A 163 15.86 -19.83 0.74
CA PRO A 163 16.89 -18.88 1.12
C PRO A 163 16.26 -17.52 1.46
N LEU A 164 16.77 -16.90 2.52
CA LEU A 164 16.45 -15.51 2.92
C LEU A 164 17.45 -14.50 2.31
N LEU A 165 18.50 -15.02 1.69
CA LEU A 165 19.56 -14.25 1.07
C LEU A 165 19.36 -14.31 -0.44
N ASP A 166 19.50 -13.16 -1.08
CA ASP A 166 19.59 -13.01 -2.52
C ASP A 166 20.93 -13.56 -3.04
N GLU A 167 21.05 -13.71 -4.36
CA GLU A 167 22.27 -14.17 -5.05
C GLU A 167 23.50 -13.30 -4.68
N ASP A 168 23.27 -12.03 -4.37
CA ASP A 168 24.28 -11.07 -3.92
C ASP A 168 24.65 -11.17 -2.42
N GLY A 169 24.11 -12.14 -1.70
CA GLY A 169 24.32 -12.32 -0.25
C GLY A 169 23.62 -11.28 0.62
N LYS A 170 22.72 -10.47 0.05
CA LYS A 170 21.90 -9.48 0.78
C LYS A 170 20.58 -10.10 1.23
N VAL A 171 19.96 -9.54 2.27
CA VAL A 171 18.63 -9.98 2.72
C VAL A 171 17.59 -9.61 1.67
N ASP A 172 16.90 -10.60 1.13
CA ASP A 172 15.87 -10.37 0.12
C ASP A 172 14.55 -9.97 0.79
N LEU A 173 14.10 -8.75 0.50
CA LEU A 173 12.93 -8.11 1.11
C LEU A 173 11.65 -8.22 0.27
N TYR A 174 11.79 -8.59 -1.00
CA TYR A 174 10.73 -8.35 -1.99
C TYR A 174 10.22 -9.64 -2.63
N THR A 175 11.06 -10.67 -2.78
CA THR A 175 10.63 -11.88 -3.46
C THR A 175 9.64 -12.66 -2.60
N PRO A 176 8.45 -13.00 -3.13
CA PRO A 176 7.49 -13.83 -2.42
C PRO A 176 7.98 -15.28 -2.30
N SER A 177 7.44 -16.02 -1.33
CA SER A 177 7.67 -17.47 -1.22
C SER A 177 7.13 -18.22 -2.45
N GLN A 178 7.74 -19.35 -2.80
CA GLN A 178 7.28 -20.24 -3.87
C GLN A 178 6.01 -20.99 -3.47
N TYR A 179 5.79 -21.21 -2.18
CA TYR A 179 4.62 -21.93 -1.69
C TYR A 179 3.45 -20.98 -1.41
N LYS A 180 2.28 -21.30 -1.97
CA LYS A 180 1.03 -20.53 -1.80
C LYS A 180 0.61 -20.35 -0.33
N VAL A 181 0.91 -21.34 0.52
CA VAL A 181 0.63 -21.27 1.97
C VAL A 181 1.33 -20.06 2.59
N PHE A 182 2.62 -19.87 2.31
CA PHE A 182 3.40 -18.77 2.89
C PHE A 182 3.11 -17.43 2.23
N GLN A 183 2.76 -17.40 0.94
CA GLN A 183 2.21 -16.19 0.31
C GLN A 183 0.96 -15.71 1.07
N LYS A 184 0.07 -16.64 1.41
CA LYS A 184 -1.15 -16.30 2.14
C LYS A 184 -0.91 -15.91 3.59
N VAL A 185 0.03 -16.56 4.26
CA VAL A 185 0.48 -16.15 5.60
C VAL A 185 1.12 -14.76 5.56
N THR A 186 1.81 -14.40 4.48
CA THR A 186 2.35 -13.05 4.27
C THR A 186 1.24 -12.00 4.19
N ASP A 187 0.19 -12.27 3.41
CA ASP A 187 -0.99 -11.38 3.33
C ASP A 187 -1.64 -11.20 4.71
N ASN A 188 -1.80 -12.31 5.44
CA ASN A 188 -2.36 -12.30 6.79
C ASN A 188 -1.46 -11.54 7.78
N ALA A 189 -0.13 -11.64 7.64
CA ALA A 189 0.83 -10.91 8.47
C ALA A 189 0.78 -9.40 8.20
N ASN A 190 0.61 -8.98 6.95
CA ASN A 190 0.40 -7.57 6.60
C ASN A 190 -0.91 -7.03 7.20
N ALA A 191 -1.98 -7.83 7.21
CA ALA A 191 -3.22 -7.47 7.91
C ALA A 191 -3.05 -7.41 9.45
N ALA A 192 -2.31 -8.37 10.02
CA ALA A 192 -2.01 -8.44 11.45
C ALA A 192 -1.21 -7.22 11.93
N MET A 193 -0.21 -6.81 11.14
CA MET A 193 0.60 -5.62 11.41
C MET A 193 -0.28 -4.38 11.60
N LEU A 194 -1.23 -4.15 10.70
CA LEU A 194 -2.15 -3.00 10.80
C LEU A 194 -3.09 -3.12 12.00
N ASN A 195 -3.51 -4.34 12.35
CA ASN A 195 -4.39 -4.57 13.51
C ASN A 195 -3.69 -4.28 14.84
N PHE A 196 -2.42 -4.72 14.97
CA PHE A 196 -1.65 -4.53 16.19
C PHE A 196 -0.99 -3.16 16.31
N CYS A 197 -0.97 -2.36 15.23
CA CYS A 197 -0.36 -1.03 15.25
C CYS A 197 -1.14 -0.05 16.14
N SER A 198 -0.67 0.13 17.38
CA SER A 198 -1.20 1.12 18.31
C SER A 198 -0.20 2.26 18.51
N PRO A 199 -0.51 3.51 18.10
CA PRO A 199 0.45 4.61 18.16
C PRO A 199 0.84 5.02 19.58
N GLY A 200 0.06 4.64 20.60
CA GLY A 200 0.34 4.94 22.01
C GLY A 200 1.14 3.85 22.75
N PHE A 201 1.18 2.61 22.24
CA PHE A 201 1.81 1.47 22.89
C PHE A 201 2.59 0.63 21.88
N SER A 202 3.68 1.19 21.36
CA SER A 202 4.48 0.56 20.30
C SER A 202 5.25 -0.67 20.76
N ASP A 203 5.67 -0.75 22.03
CA ASP A 203 6.29 -1.96 22.60
C ASP A 203 5.31 -3.13 22.66
N LEU A 204 4.10 -2.89 23.17
CA LEU A 204 3.05 -3.91 23.20
C LEU A 204 2.67 -4.35 21.78
N SER A 205 2.61 -3.42 20.83
CA SER A 205 2.28 -3.70 19.43
C SER A 205 3.24 -4.74 18.82
N ILE A 206 4.54 -4.55 19.02
CA ILE A 206 5.56 -5.50 18.53
C ILE A 206 5.45 -6.85 19.24
N ARG A 207 5.33 -6.85 20.57
CA ARG A 207 5.20 -8.09 21.35
C ARG A 207 3.98 -8.89 20.92
N SER A 208 2.83 -8.25 20.76
CA SER A 208 1.60 -8.88 20.30
C SER A 208 1.75 -9.43 18.88
N PHE A 209 2.39 -8.70 17.97
CA PHE A 209 2.67 -9.19 16.62
C PHE A 209 3.56 -10.43 16.62
N PHE A 210 4.67 -10.44 17.37
CA PHE A 210 5.54 -11.61 17.45
C PHE A 210 4.89 -12.79 18.19
N THR A 211 4.03 -12.53 19.17
CA THR A 211 3.21 -13.58 19.81
C THR A 211 2.24 -14.20 18.82
N TRP A 212 1.62 -13.38 17.97
CA TRP A 212 0.77 -13.86 16.88
C TRP A 212 1.58 -14.64 15.83
N LEU A 213 2.77 -14.17 15.45
CA LEU A 213 3.65 -14.87 14.52
C LEU A 213 4.14 -16.21 15.09
N HIS A 214 4.41 -16.28 16.40
CA HIS A 214 4.77 -17.50 17.10
C HIS A 214 3.67 -18.57 17.04
N SER A 215 2.40 -18.17 16.98
CA SER A 215 1.27 -19.13 16.87
C SER A 215 1.32 -20.00 15.61
N PHE A 216 2.11 -19.62 14.60
CA PHE A 216 2.33 -20.42 13.40
C PHE A 216 3.32 -21.57 13.60
N VAL A 217 3.90 -21.76 14.79
CA VAL A 217 4.79 -22.91 15.09
C VAL A 217 4.07 -24.25 14.85
N SER A 218 2.76 -24.28 15.03
CA SER A 218 1.89 -25.44 14.82
C SER A 218 1.06 -25.34 13.55
N LEU A 219 1.46 -24.52 12.56
CA LEU A 219 0.71 -24.29 11.31
C LEU A 219 0.29 -25.59 10.59
N PHE A 220 1.16 -26.61 10.57
CA PHE A 220 0.87 -27.89 9.90
C PHE A 220 0.33 -28.97 10.84
N THR A 221 0.32 -28.72 12.15
CA THR A 221 -0.09 -29.69 13.16
C THR A 221 -1.50 -29.40 13.68
N ASP A 222 -1.87 -28.13 13.76
CA ASP A 222 -3.17 -27.74 14.30
C ASP A 222 -4.32 -28.04 13.35
N VAL A 223 -5.47 -28.38 13.94
CA VAL A 223 -6.76 -28.43 13.25
C VAL A 223 -7.46 -27.08 13.32
N CYS A 224 -8.26 -26.76 12.30
CA CYS A 224 -9.14 -25.60 12.35
C CYS A 224 -10.18 -25.74 13.48
N LYS A 225 -10.32 -24.75 14.36
CA LYS A 225 -11.31 -24.83 15.47
C LYS A 225 -12.77 -24.87 15.03
N ARG A 226 -13.08 -24.38 13.83
CA ARG A 226 -14.47 -24.29 13.34
C ARG A 226 -14.92 -25.50 12.54
N CYS A 227 -14.05 -26.04 11.68
CA CYS A 227 -14.38 -27.21 10.86
C CYS A 227 -13.69 -28.51 11.31
N SER A 228 -12.84 -28.46 12.34
CA SER A 228 -12.06 -29.60 12.87
C SER A 228 -11.15 -30.33 11.88
N ASN A 229 -11.02 -29.82 10.65
CA ASN A 229 -10.17 -30.41 9.62
C ASN A 229 -8.77 -29.78 9.64
N HIS A 230 -7.76 -30.58 9.31
CA HIS A 230 -6.38 -30.10 9.11
C HIS A 230 -6.19 -29.35 7.79
N LEU A 231 -6.95 -29.74 6.76
CA LEU A 231 -6.85 -29.17 5.42
C LEU A 231 -8.24 -28.82 4.90
N HIS A 232 -8.35 -27.63 4.31
CA HIS A 232 -9.50 -27.23 3.52
C HIS A 232 -8.99 -26.63 2.20
N ASN A 233 -9.48 -27.11 1.06
CA ASN A 233 -9.01 -26.70 -0.28
C ASN A 233 -7.48 -26.81 -0.46
N HIS A 234 -6.89 -27.90 0.05
CA HIS A 234 -5.45 -28.16 0.05
C HIS A 234 -4.60 -27.14 0.84
N MET A 235 -5.22 -26.32 1.68
CA MET A 235 -4.56 -25.32 2.50
C MET A 235 -4.75 -25.64 3.99
N PRO A 236 -3.70 -25.53 4.82
CA PRO A 236 -3.83 -25.59 6.27
C PRO A 236 -4.53 -24.33 6.81
N PRO A 237 -4.89 -24.28 8.10
CA PRO A 237 -5.43 -23.07 8.73
C PRO A 237 -4.38 -21.95 8.74
N THR A 238 -4.39 -21.11 7.71
CA THR A 238 -3.45 -19.98 7.54
C THR A 238 -3.88 -18.72 8.30
N TRP A 239 -5.11 -18.68 8.81
CA TRP A 239 -5.61 -17.55 9.59
C TRP A 239 -5.52 -17.85 11.10
N ARG A 240 -5.06 -16.86 11.85
CA ARG A 240 -4.99 -16.88 13.31
C ARG A 240 -5.76 -15.68 13.84
N GLU A 241 -6.75 -15.94 14.69
CA GLU A 241 -7.56 -14.88 15.28
C GLU A 241 -6.70 -13.98 16.19
N PHE A 242 -6.82 -12.65 16.07
CA PHE A 242 -5.90 -11.71 16.72
C PHE A 242 -5.94 -11.72 18.26
N ARG A 243 -7.04 -12.17 18.85
CA ARG A 243 -7.25 -12.13 20.31
C ARG A 243 -7.00 -13.49 20.99
N THR A 244 -7.45 -14.57 20.36
CA THR A 244 -7.38 -15.95 20.89
C THR A 244 -6.21 -16.75 20.32
N LEU A 245 -5.64 -16.31 19.18
CA LEU A 245 -4.60 -17.00 18.42
C LEU A 245 -5.04 -18.35 17.84
N ASP A 246 -6.34 -18.54 17.71
CA ASP A 246 -6.92 -19.81 17.30
C ASP A 246 -6.74 -20.06 15.79
N PRO A 247 -6.38 -21.31 15.39
CA PRO A 247 -6.24 -21.71 13.99
C PRO A 247 -7.61 -21.78 13.31
N VAL A 248 -7.77 -21.04 12.21
CA VAL A 248 -8.98 -21.07 11.38
C VAL A 248 -8.60 -21.05 9.90
N HIS A 249 -9.40 -21.69 9.04
CA HIS A 249 -9.30 -21.50 7.59
C HIS A 249 -9.88 -20.15 7.18
N GLU A 250 -9.39 -19.57 6.08
CA GLU A 250 -9.89 -18.27 5.61
C GLU A 250 -11.39 -18.27 5.31
N GLU A 251 -11.90 -19.34 4.70
CA GLU A 251 -13.33 -19.53 4.41
C GLU A 251 -14.15 -19.74 5.68
N CYS A 252 -13.54 -20.31 6.71
CA CYS A 252 -14.18 -20.51 8.00
C CYS A 252 -14.20 -19.25 8.87
N LYS A 253 -13.73 -18.08 8.39
CA LYS A 253 -13.73 -16.83 9.16
C LYS A 253 -15.13 -16.27 9.46
N ALA A 254 -16.15 -16.70 8.71
CA ALA A 254 -17.54 -16.23 8.76
C ALA A 254 -18.21 -16.34 10.13
#